data_AF-A0A958RF21-F1
#
_entry.id   AF-A0A958RF21-F1
#
_cell.length_a   1.000
_cell.length_b   1.000
_cell.length_c   1.000
_cell.angle_alpha   90.00
_cell.angle_beta   90.00
_cell.angle_gamma   90.00
#
_symmetry.space_group_name_H-M   'P 1'
#
loop_
_entity.id
_entity.type
_entity.pdbx_description
1 polymer ?
#
loop_
_entity_poly.entity_id
_entity_poly.type
_entity_poly.pdbx_seq_one_letter_code
_entity_poly.pdbx_strand_id
1 'polypeptide(L)'
;MGRDKNTCYYINYRDPKDASLVTLKAKTIEDSSLGLSFVAISDFVFETDSILVNPEEEAKKLQFEDVKTLHLSIYSIVSIAEVGEHKKKLEFKNDKSNLFVLKSDPAGAPNN
;
A
#
# COMPACT_ATOMS: atom_id res chain seq x y z
N MET A 1 13.36 -1.03 -15.06
CA MET A 1 11.93 -0.67 -14.98
C MET A 1 11.83 0.46 -13.98
N GLY A 2 11.79 1.71 -14.47
CA GLY A 2 11.74 2.88 -13.59
C GLY A 2 10.34 3.01 -13.00
N ARG A 3 10.24 3.07 -11.66
CA ARG A 3 9.02 3.51 -10.98
C ARG A 3 8.77 4.96 -11.40
N ASP A 4 7.54 5.28 -11.80
CA ASP A 4 7.16 6.66 -12.08
C ASP A 4 7.38 7.49 -10.80
N LYS A 5 8.03 8.65 -10.93
CA LYS A 5 8.49 9.45 -9.77
C LYS A 5 7.34 9.94 -8.86
N ASN A 6 6.09 9.83 -9.33
CA ASN A 6 4.89 10.28 -8.63
C ASN A 6 3.98 9.13 -8.15
N THR A 7 4.40 7.86 -8.22
CA THR A 7 3.60 6.77 -7.63
C THR A 7 3.81 6.73 -6.12
N CYS A 8 2.71 6.67 -5.37
CA CYS A 8 2.71 6.43 -3.93
C CYS A 8 1.61 5.44 -3.54
N TYR A 9 1.77 4.86 -2.36
CA TYR A 9 0.85 3.92 -1.76
C TYR A 9 0.21 4.53 -0.53
N TYR A 10 -1.11 4.43 -0.44
CA TYR A 10 -1.86 4.68 0.78
C TYR A 10 -2.19 3.33 1.43
N ILE A 11 -1.64 3.10 2.61
CA ILE A 11 -1.82 1.88 3.38
C ILE A 11 -2.72 2.21 4.58
N ASN A 12 -3.91 1.62 4.61
CA ASN A 12 -4.81 1.70 5.74
C ASN A 12 -4.71 0.40 6.54
N TYR A 13 -4.35 0.49 7.81
CA TYR A 13 -4.19 -0.67 8.68
C TYR A 13 -4.71 -0.40 10.09
N ARG A 14 -4.99 -1.47 10.83
CA ARG A 14 -5.36 -1.39 12.25
C ARG A 14 -4.11 -1.40 13.11
N ASP A 15 -3.93 -0.38 13.95
CA ASP A 15 -2.80 -0.35 14.88
C ASP A 15 -2.97 -1.48 15.92
N PRO A 16 -1.96 -2.34 16.13
CA PRO A 16 -2.05 -3.41 17.12
C PRO A 16 -2.16 -2.91 18.57
N LYS A 17 -1.81 -1.66 18.86
CA LYS A 17 -1.84 -1.09 20.22
C LYS A 17 -3.25 -0.79 20.70
N ASP A 18 -4.10 -0.23 19.84
CA ASP A 18 -5.42 0.28 20.22
C ASP A 18 -6.54 -0.05 19.21
N ALA A 19 -6.23 -0.81 18.15
CA ALA A 19 -7.13 -1.16 17.05
C ALA A 19 -7.66 0.04 16.24
N SER A 20 -7.08 1.23 16.40
CA SER A 20 -7.42 2.41 15.62
C SER A 20 -7.04 2.22 14.14
N LEU A 21 -7.78 2.88 13.25
CA LEU A 21 -7.47 2.87 11.82
C LEU A 21 -6.42 3.94 11.52
N VAL A 22 -5.26 3.51 11.03
CA VAL A 22 -4.14 4.38 10.67
C VAL A 22 -3.96 4.37 9.16
N THR A 23 -3.77 5.57 8.59
CA THR A 23 -3.36 5.77 7.20
C THR A 23 -1.88 6.16 7.16
N LEU A 24 -1.11 5.42 6.35
CA LEU A 24 0.30 5.65 6.07
C LEU A 24 0.50 5.86 4.58
N LYS A 25 1.33 6.84 4.21
CA LYS A 25 1.74 7.09 2.82
C LYS A 25 3.19 6.69 2.63
N ALA A 26 3.47 5.92 1.58
CA ALA A 26 4.81 5.41 1.30
C ALA A 26 5.09 5.29 -0.20
N LYS A 27 6.35 5.29 -0.63
CA LYS A 27 6.72 5.08 -2.04
C LYS A 27 6.99 3.62 -2.38
N THR A 28 7.24 2.77 -1.39
CA THR A 28 7.63 1.38 -1.60
C THR A 28 6.83 0.46 -0.70
N ILE A 29 6.29 -0.59 -1.32
CA ILE A 29 5.72 -1.77 -0.67
C ILE A 29 6.21 -3.02 -1.42
N GLU A 30 6.71 -4.01 -0.68
CA GLU A 30 7.25 -5.24 -1.25
C GLU A 30 7.10 -6.43 -0.29
N ASP A 31 7.49 -7.63 -0.75
CA ASP A 31 7.51 -8.84 0.07
C ASP A 31 8.44 -8.65 1.28
N SER A 32 7.95 -8.98 2.47
CA SER A 32 8.79 -8.93 3.67
C SER A 32 9.76 -10.11 3.72
N SER A 33 10.98 -9.83 4.21
CA SER A 33 11.95 -10.85 4.60
C SER A 33 11.48 -11.73 5.78
N LEU A 34 10.45 -11.30 6.52
CA LEU A 34 9.84 -12.07 7.62
C LEU A 34 8.83 -13.11 7.14
N GLY A 35 8.60 -13.20 5.82
CA GLY A 35 7.74 -14.21 5.19
C GLY A 35 6.41 -13.66 4.67
N LEU A 36 5.61 -14.56 4.09
CA LEU A 36 4.41 -14.23 3.28
C LEU A 36 3.29 -13.54 4.06
N SER A 37 3.29 -13.63 5.39
CA SER A 37 2.30 -12.97 6.24
C SER A 37 2.60 -11.49 6.50
N PHE A 38 3.69 -10.96 5.92
CA PHE A 38 4.14 -9.58 6.13
C PHE A 38 4.48 -8.91 4.80
N VAL A 39 4.24 -7.60 4.75
CA VAL A 39 4.76 -6.70 3.72
C VAL A 39 5.81 -5.79 4.33
N ALA A 40 6.84 -5.47 3.55
CA ALA A 40 7.82 -4.45 3.90
C ALA A 40 7.41 -3.12 3.27
N ILE A 41 7.24 -2.09 4.10
CA ILE A 41 6.89 -0.74 3.69
C ILE A 41 8.06 0.18 4.03
N SER A 42 8.48 1.00 3.06
CA SER A 42 9.58 1.95 3.23
C SER A 42 9.34 3.22 2.41
N ASP A 43 10.25 4.18 2.57
CA ASP A 43 10.19 5.49 1.88
C ASP A 43 8.89 6.23 2.24
N PHE A 44 8.66 6.40 3.55
CA PHE A 44 7.49 7.06 4.10
C PHE A 44 7.40 8.52 3.63
N VAL A 45 6.18 8.97 3.36
CA VAL A 45 5.89 10.32 2.87
C VAL A 45 4.98 11.00 3.89
N PHE A 46 5.47 12.07 4.49
CA PHE A 46 4.71 12.90 5.44
C PHE A 46 4.49 14.28 4.83
N GLU A 47 3.26 14.79 4.88
CA GLU A 47 2.91 16.10 4.35
C GLU A 47 3.03 17.15 5.46
N THR A 48 4.25 17.66 5.68
CA THR A 48 4.52 18.65 6.74
C THR A 48 4.58 20.10 6.26
N ASP A 49 4.55 20.35 4.96
CA ASP A 49 4.80 21.69 4.38
C ASP A 49 3.55 22.61 4.34
N SER A 50 2.55 22.31 5.17
CA SER A 50 1.33 23.11 5.28
C SER A 50 1.52 24.26 6.27
N ILE A 51 1.03 25.46 5.94
CA ILE A 51 0.96 26.62 6.87
C ILE A 51 0.16 26.28 8.15
N LEU A 52 -0.66 25.23 8.09
CA LEU A 52 -1.38 24.65 9.22
C LEU A 52 -0.63 23.39 9.70
N VAL A 53 -0.07 23.45 10.91
CA VAL A 53 0.54 22.27 11.56
C VAL A 53 -0.55 21.24 11.87
N ASN A 54 -0.40 20.02 11.36
CA ASN A 54 -1.24 18.88 11.76
C ASN A 54 -0.49 18.04 12.82
N PRO A 55 -0.88 18.10 14.11
CA PRO A 55 -0.19 17.40 15.18
C PRO A 55 -0.14 15.88 15.01
N GLU A 56 -1.14 15.30 14.35
CA GLU A 56 -1.19 13.85 14.12
C GLU A 56 -0.13 13.42 13.10
N GLU A 57 0.09 14.19 12.04
CA GLU A 57 1.12 13.91 11.04
C GLU A 57 2.53 14.15 11.60
N GLU A 58 2.72 15.15 12.46
CA GLU A 58 3.99 15.35 13.16
C GLU A 58 4.32 14.20 14.11
N ALA A 59 3.33 13.73 14.88
CA ALA A 59 3.50 12.59 15.78
C ALA A 59 3.85 11.32 15.01
N LYS A 60 3.20 11.07 13.86
CA LYS A 60 3.56 9.96 12.97
C LYS A 60 4.97 10.13 12.42
N LYS A 61 5.33 11.30 11.92
CA LYS A 61 6.68 11.56 11.40
C LYS A 61 7.73 11.24 12.46
N LEU A 62 7.53 11.71 13.69
CA LEU A 62 8.43 11.41 14.81
C LEU A 62 8.49 9.91 15.12
N GLN A 63 7.34 9.22 15.09
CA GLN A 63 7.27 7.77 15.31
C GLN A 63 8.06 6.98 14.26
N PHE A 64 8.12 7.47 13.03
CA PHE A 64 8.74 6.78 11.89
C PHE A 64 10.08 7.39 11.45
N GLU A 65 10.60 8.40 12.15
CA GLU A 65 11.84 9.11 11.78
C GLU A 65 13.05 8.17 11.68
N ASP A 66 13.20 7.27 12.65
CA ASP A 66 14.28 6.27 12.68
C ASP A 66 13.87 4.91 12.08
N VAL A 67 12.65 4.80 11.55
CA VAL A 67 12.15 3.54 10.99
C VAL A 67 12.54 3.45 9.52
N LYS A 68 13.51 2.59 9.21
CA LYS A 68 13.90 2.33 7.82
C LYS A 68 12.87 1.51 7.05
N THR A 69 12.28 0.52 7.71
CA THR A 69 11.33 -0.42 7.09
C THR A 69 10.33 -0.86 8.15
N LEU A 70 9.05 -0.73 7.84
CA LEU A 70 7.97 -1.29 8.64
C LEU A 70 7.58 -2.64 8.07
N HIS A 71 7.73 -3.71 8.85
CA HIS A 71 7.18 -5.01 8.52
C HIS A 71 5.77 -5.13 9.08
N LEU A 72 4.77 -4.94 8.22
CA LEU A 72 3.37 -4.91 8.61
C LEU A 72 2.71 -6.23 8.29
N SER A 73 1.99 -6.80 9.26
CA SER A 73 1.24 -8.03 9.03
C SER A 73 0.08 -7.79 8.07
N ILE A 74 -0.09 -8.64 7.06
CA ILE A 74 -1.18 -8.52 6.08
C ILE A 74 -2.57 -8.62 6.72
N TYR A 75 -2.69 -9.25 7.90
CA TYR A 75 -3.95 -9.36 8.64
C TYR A 75 -4.40 -8.05 9.28
N SER A 76 -3.47 -7.12 9.50
CA SER A 76 -3.78 -5.78 10.02
C SER A 76 -4.20 -4.82 8.91
N ILE A 77 -3.89 -5.13 7.65
CA ILE A 77 -4.11 -4.25 6.52
C ILE A 77 -5.57 -4.33 6.11
N VAL A 78 -6.21 -3.16 6.08
CA VAL A 78 -7.59 -3.00 5.58
C VAL A 78 -7.58 -2.79 4.08
N SER A 79 -6.67 -1.95 3.57
CA SER A 79 -6.54 -1.68 2.14
C SER A 79 -5.18 -1.10 1.79
N ILE A 80 -4.70 -1.37 0.58
CA ILE A 80 -3.57 -0.65 -0.03
C ILE A 80 -4.07 -0.06 -1.35
N ALA A 81 -3.89 1.25 -1.54
CA ALA A 81 -4.20 1.93 -2.78
C ALA A 81 -2.92 2.46 -3.43
N GLU A 82 -2.65 2.04 -4.66
CA GLU A 82 -1.59 2.62 -5.49
C GLU A 82 -2.15 3.85 -6.24
N VAL A 83 -1.48 4.99 -6.09
CA VAL A 83 -1.89 6.28 -6.67
C VAL A 83 -0.74 6.83 -7.51
N GLY A 84 -1.01 7.13 -8.78
CA GLY A 84 -0.04 7.71 -9.72
C GLY A 84 -0.71 8.30 -10.96
N GLU A 85 -0.01 9.19 -11.66
CA GLU A 85 -0.56 9.98 -12.79
C GLU A 85 -0.94 9.13 -14.03
N HIS A 86 -0.36 7.95 -14.17
CA HIS A 86 -0.70 7.02 -15.23
C HIS A 86 -1.34 5.78 -14.61
N LYS A 87 -2.58 5.47 -15.02
CA LYS A 87 -3.21 4.16 -14.78
C LYS A 87 -2.44 3.09 -15.57
N LYS A 88 -1.20 2.81 -15.19
CA LYS A 88 -0.53 1.57 -15.59
C LYS A 88 -1.34 0.45 -14.97
N LYS A 89 -1.80 -0.44 -15.84
CA LYS A 89 -2.50 -1.67 -15.45
C LYS A 89 -1.65 -2.36 -14.37
N LEU A 90 -2.30 -2.87 -13.33
CA LEU A 90 -1.64 -3.60 -12.25
C LEU A 90 -0.95 -4.83 -12.87
N GLU A 91 0.38 -4.78 -13.02
CA GLU A 91 1.18 -5.85 -13.61
C GLU A 91 1.98 -6.54 -12.51
N PHE A 92 1.49 -7.70 -12.06
CA PHE A 92 2.23 -8.53 -11.12
C PHE A 92 3.40 -9.20 -11.84
N LYS A 93 4.62 -8.70 -11.61
CA LYS A 93 5.84 -9.23 -12.24
C LYS A 93 6.28 -10.60 -11.66
N ASN A 94 5.79 -10.95 -10.48
CA ASN A 94 6.05 -12.20 -9.76
C ASN A 94 4.80 -12.62 -8.99
N ASP A 95 3.70 -12.86 -9.70
CA ASP A 95 2.51 -13.46 -9.09
C ASP A 95 2.84 -14.89 -8.64
N LYS A 96 3.24 -15.04 -7.37
CA LYS A 96 3.48 -16.34 -6.72
C LYS A 96 2.19 -16.91 -6.13
N SER A 97 1.13 -16.13 -6.10
CA SER A 97 -0.21 -16.63 -5.92
C SER A 97 -0.52 -17.45 -7.18
N ASN A 98 -0.62 -18.78 -7.08
CA ASN A 98 -1.16 -19.61 -8.16
C ASN A 98 -2.67 -19.31 -8.34
N LEU A 99 -3.04 -18.04 -8.55
CA LEU A 99 -4.42 -17.62 -8.67
C LEU A 99 -4.89 -17.98 -10.08
N PHE A 100 -5.68 -19.04 -10.16
CA PHE A 100 -6.29 -19.46 -11.41
C PHE A 100 -7.42 -18.50 -11.76
N VAL A 101 -7.16 -17.52 -12.62
CA VAL A 101 -8.17 -16.57 -13.08
C VAL A 101 -8.99 -17.22 -14.20
N LEU A 102 -10.21 -17.64 -13.90
CA LEU A 102 -11.17 -18.07 -14.93
C LEU A 102 -11.55 -16.84 -15.77
N LYS A 103 -11.25 -16.89 -17.08
CA LYS A 103 -11.74 -15.89 -18.02
C LYS A 103 -13.26 -16.05 -18.10
N SER A 104 -14.00 -15.04 -17.65
CA SER A 104 -15.42 -14.92 -17.97
C SER A 104 -15.52 -14.54 -19.45
N ASP A 105 -15.83 -15.52 -20.30
CA ASP A 105 -16.24 -15.24 -21.68
C ASP A 105 -17.55 -14.45 -21.65
N PRO A 106 -17.64 -13.28 -22.32
CA PRO A 106 -18.91 -12.60 -22.54
C PRO A 106 -19.68 -13.30 -23.66
N ALA A 107 -20.11 -14.54 -23.44
CA ALA A 107 -20.97 -15.29 -24.35
C ALA A 107 -22.25 -15.68 -23.62
N GLY A 108 -23.14 -14.70 -23.49
CA GLY A 108 -24.43 -14.88 -22.83
C GLY A 108 -25.36 -13.69 -23.03
N ALA A 109 -25.40 -13.10 -24.24
CA ALA A 109 -26.51 -12.26 -24.64
C ALA A 109 -27.51 -13.14 -25.41
N PRO A 110 -28.76 -13.31 -24.94
CA PRO A 110 -29.78 -14.03 -25.70
C PRO A 110 -30.19 -13.19 -26.93
N ASN A 111 -30.14 -13.80 -28.11
CA ASN A 111 -30.64 -13.21 -29.35
C ASN A 111 -32.17 -13.21 -29.32
N ASN A 112 -32.78 -12.03 -29.53
CA ASN A 112 -34.18 -11.87 -29.92
C ASN A 112 -34.24 -11.58 -31.42
#